data_AF-A0A956DWJ8-F1
#
_entry.id   AF-A0A956DWJ8-F1
#
_cell.length_a   1.000
_cell.length_b   1.000
_cell.length_c   1.000
_cell.angle_alpha   90.00
_cell.angle_beta   90.00
_cell.angle_gamma   90.00
#
_symmetry.space_group_name_H-M   'P 1'
#
loop_
_entity.id
_entity.type
_entity.pdbx_description
1 polymer ?
#
loop_
_entity_poly.entity_id
_entity_poly.type
_entity_poly.pdbx_seq_one_letter_code
_entity_poly.pdbx_strand_id
1 'polypeptide(L)'
;MAPRSASPRCAALGCVALGWLTFATPAPAAQTPAAQPTASEPAREERSPKAENPCNTRDPGFGAYERWNHDIAFGQALIPEEALDAQGAFDLIIHFHGHEAARKAFVPVGRGIVFVGIDEGTGSVAYARRFHDPRAFGRLVASIRDQVAARTRRPEARLRHL
;
A
#
# COMPACT_ATOMS: atom_id res chain seq x y z
N MET A 1 -26.95 38.58 44.71
CA MET A 1 -26.12 39.74 45.12
C MET A 1 -24.81 39.66 44.33
N ALA A 2 -24.77 40.33 43.18
CA ALA A 2 -23.51 40.66 42.48
C ALA A 2 -22.97 41.99 43.04
N PRO A 3 -21.87 42.60 42.56
CA PRO A 3 -20.72 42.10 41.79
C PRO A 3 -19.37 42.56 42.40
N ARG A 4 -18.22 42.09 41.90
CA ARG A 4 -16.97 42.87 41.98
C ARG A 4 -16.27 42.93 40.63
N SER A 5 -16.46 44.08 39.99
CA SER A 5 -15.71 44.63 38.87
C SER A 5 -14.33 45.10 39.34
N ALA A 6 -13.30 44.95 38.51
CA ALA A 6 -12.22 45.94 38.33
C ALA A 6 -11.33 45.57 37.13
N SER A 7 -11.57 46.23 35.99
CA SER A 7 -10.49 46.81 35.14
C SER A 7 -10.23 48.24 35.67
N PRO A 8 -9.26 49.08 35.20
CA PRO A 8 -8.35 48.98 34.04
C PRO A 8 -6.89 49.41 34.36
N ARG A 9 -5.93 49.25 33.43
CA ARG A 9 -4.81 50.22 33.25
C ARG A 9 -4.33 50.25 31.79
N CYS A 10 -4.63 51.37 31.13
CA CYS A 10 -3.90 51.93 30.00
C CYS A 10 -2.47 52.34 30.41
N ALA A 11 -1.50 52.10 29.52
CA ALA A 11 -0.27 52.88 29.28
C ALA A 11 0.63 52.03 28.36
N ALA A 12 1.35 52.51 27.35
CA ALA A 12 1.52 53.83 26.78
C ALA A 12 2.06 53.66 25.35
N LEU A 13 1.87 54.70 24.55
CA LEU A 13 2.38 54.87 23.19
C LEU A 13 3.90 54.64 23.08
N GLY A 14 4.30 53.97 22.01
CA GLY A 14 5.67 54.02 21.47
C GLY A 14 5.61 54.14 19.96
N CYS A 15 5.51 55.37 19.45
CA CYS A 15 5.68 55.68 18.03
C CYS A 15 7.17 55.53 17.66
N VAL A 16 7.53 54.48 16.92
CA VAL A 16 8.81 54.40 16.22
C VAL A 16 8.55 54.66 14.76
N ALA A 17 8.91 55.85 14.30
CA ALA A 17 8.93 56.20 12.88
C ALA A 17 10.10 55.48 12.21
N LEU A 18 9.83 54.41 11.46
CA LEU A 18 10.80 53.84 10.52
C LEU A 18 10.68 54.56 9.18
N GLY A 19 11.74 55.32 8.87
CA GLY A 19 11.95 55.97 7.59
C GLY A 19 11.99 54.96 6.44
N TRP A 20 11.36 55.34 5.34
CA TRP A 20 11.32 54.56 4.11
C TRP A 20 12.66 54.74 3.40
N LEU A 21 13.55 53.75 3.50
CA LEU A 21 14.70 53.66 2.60
C LEU A 21 14.19 53.23 1.22
N THR A 22 14.26 54.15 0.26
CA THR A 22 14.10 53.88 -1.16
C THR A 22 15.32 53.09 -1.65
N PHE A 23 15.15 51.79 -1.86
CA PHE A 23 16.14 50.99 -2.59
C PHE A 23 16.03 51.32 -4.08
N ALA A 24 17.11 51.82 -4.67
CA ALA A 24 17.26 51.97 -6.11
C ALA A 24 17.37 50.56 -6.74
N THR A 25 16.40 50.21 -7.57
CA THR A 25 16.39 48.93 -8.30
C THR A 25 17.46 48.96 -9.38
N PRO A 26 18.44 48.04 -9.40
CA PRO A 26 19.40 47.96 -10.50
C PRO A 26 18.68 47.47 -11.78
N ALA A 27 19.06 48.05 -12.92
CA ALA A 27 18.58 47.64 -14.23
C ALA A 27 18.98 46.18 -14.53
N PRO A 28 18.09 45.37 -15.13
CA PRO A 28 18.40 43.98 -15.44
C PRO A 28 19.46 43.88 -16.53
N ALA A 29 20.56 43.19 -16.24
CA ALA A 29 21.55 42.79 -17.23
C ALA A 29 20.90 41.85 -18.26
N ALA A 30 21.15 42.09 -19.54
CA ALA A 30 20.72 41.22 -20.63
C ALA A 30 21.32 39.82 -20.45
N GLN A 31 20.45 38.82 -20.24
CA GLN A 31 20.83 37.41 -20.15
C GLN A 31 21.00 36.86 -21.57
N THR A 32 22.19 36.37 -21.88
CA THR A 32 22.47 35.58 -23.09
C THR A 32 21.51 34.37 -23.12
N PRO A 33 20.83 34.07 -24.24
CA PRO A 33 19.96 32.90 -24.32
C PRO A 33 20.78 31.63 -24.05
N ALA A 34 20.41 30.90 -23.00
CA ALA A 34 20.92 29.56 -22.76
C ALA A 34 20.55 28.69 -23.96
N ALA A 35 21.53 27.96 -24.52
CA ALA A 35 21.29 26.94 -25.53
C ALA A 35 20.25 25.95 -24.99
N GLN A 36 19.13 25.79 -25.70
CA GLN A 36 18.11 24.83 -25.34
C GLN A 36 18.72 23.42 -25.38
N PRO A 37 18.50 22.58 -24.35
CA PRO A 37 18.86 21.17 -24.46
C PRO A 37 18.08 20.57 -25.64
N THR A 38 18.81 20.06 -26.62
CA THR A 38 18.23 19.30 -27.72
C THR A 38 17.41 18.17 -27.14
N ALA A 39 16.12 18.13 -27.49
CA ALA A 39 15.21 17.07 -27.09
C ALA A 39 15.88 15.72 -27.36
N SER A 40 16.18 14.97 -26.30
CA SER A 40 16.50 13.56 -26.42
C SER A 40 15.34 12.90 -27.14
N GLU A 41 15.62 12.14 -28.20
CA GLU A 41 14.62 11.27 -28.82
C GLU A 41 13.87 10.51 -27.72
N PRO A 42 12.52 10.41 -27.79
CA PRO A 42 11.80 9.60 -26.83
C PRO A 42 12.40 8.21 -26.90
N ALA A 43 12.91 7.72 -25.76
CA ALA A 43 13.36 6.35 -25.63
C ALA A 43 12.27 5.48 -26.25
N ARG A 44 12.64 4.71 -27.28
CA ARG A 44 11.75 3.75 -27.91
C ARG A 44 11.20 2.89 -26.80
N GLU A 45 9.95 3.11 -26.42
CA GLU A 45 9.27 2.27 -25.47
C GLU A 45 9.32 0.86 -26.04
N GLU A 46 10.12 -0.01 -25.42
CA GLU A 46 10.05 -1.42 -25.69
C GLU A 46 8.59 -1.79 -25.51
N ARG A 47 7.95 -2.11 -26.63
CA ARG A 47 6.55 -2.49 -26.65
C ARG A 47 6.48 -3.72 -25.78
N SER A 48 6.03 -3.54 -24.53
CA SER A 48 5.76 -4.65 -23.62
C SER A 48 5.04 -5.71 -24.43
N PRO A 49 5.47 -6.99 -24.39
CA PRO A 49 4.79 -8.05 -25.10
C PRO A 49 3.30 -7.89 -24.81
N LYS A 50 2.47 -7.76 -25.86
CA LYS A 50 1.05 -7.36 -25.80
C LYS A 50 0.46 -7.82 -24.47
N ALA A 51 0.18 -6.88 -23.56
CA ALA A 51 -0.30 -7.20 -22.23
C ALA A 51 -1.45 -8.21 -22.37
N GLU A 52 -1.21 -9.44 -21.94
CA GLU A 52 -2.21 -10.49 -22.02
C GLU A 52 -3.40 -10.02 -21.19
N ASN A 53 -4.61 -10.09 -21.76
CA ASN A 53 -5.80 -9.67 -21.04
C ASN A 53 -5.88 -10.50 -19.74
N PRO A 54 -5.91 -9.88 -18.55
CA PRO A 54 -5.86 -10.59 -17.27
C PRO A 54 -7.04 -11.56 -17.09
N CYS A 55 -8.15 -11.33 -17.79
CA CYS A 55 -9.32 -12.22 -17.79
C CYS A 55 -9.11 -13.48 -18.64
N ASN A 56 -8.22 -13.43 -19.64
CA ASN A 56 -7.97 -14.53 -20.58
C ASN A 56 -6.54 -15.10 -20.48
N THR A 57 -5.81 -14.79 -19.41
CA THR A 57 -4.49 -15.37 -19.17
C THR A 57 -4.58 -16.89 -19.12
N ARG A 58 -3.69 -17.56 -19.87
CA ARG A 58 -3.54 -19.02 -19.80
C ARG A 58 -3.34 -19.45 -18.35
N ASP A 59 -4.09 -20.46 -17.91
CA ASP A 59 -3.94 -20.97 -16.54
C ASP A 59 -2.64 -21.78 -16.40
N PRO A 60 -1.68 -21.37 -15.54
CA PRO A 60 -0.47 -22.14 -15.29
C PRO A 60 -0.70 -23.30 -14.30
N GLY A 61 -1.91 -23.47 -13.76
CA GLY A 61 -2.20 -24.34 -12.64
C GLY A 61 -1.75 -23.72 -11.31
N PHE A 62 -1.49 -24.56 -10.32
CA PHE A 62 -1.09 -24.12 -8.96
C PHE A 62 0.42 -24.16 -8.71
N GLY A 63 1.22 -24.73 -9.62
CA GLY A 63 2.68 -24.79 -9.45
C GLY A 63 3.09 -25.50 -8.15
N ALA A 64 3.91 -24.84 -7.33
CA ALA A 64 4.38 -25.34 -6.02
C ALA A 64 3.34 -25.16 -4.89
N TYR A 65 2.16 -24.63 -5.21
CA TYR A 65 1.09 -24.41 -4.25
C TYR A 65 0.07 -25.55 -4.29
N GLU A 66 -0.58 -25.79 -3.16
CA GLU A 66 -1.82 -26.56 -3.14
C GLU A 66 -2.99 -25.77 -3.74
N ARG A 67 -4.11 -26.48 -3.94
CA ARG A 67 -5.39 -25.83 -4.21
C ARG A 67 -5.78 -24.89 -3.06
N TRP A 68 -6.70 -23.99 -3.36
CA TRP A 68 -7.23 -23.04 -2.40
C TRP A 68 -7.61 -23.69 -1.06
N ASN A 69 -7.04 -23.16 0.01
CA ASN A 69 -7.43 -23.43 1.38
C ASN A 69 -8.52 -22.43 1.78
N HIS A 70 -9.67 -22.94 2.25
CA HIS A 70 -10.83 -22.14 2.67
C HIS A 70 -10.98 -22.06 4.21
N ASP A 71 -10.05 -22.64 4.96
CA ASP A 71 -10.07 -22.74 6.43
C ASP A 71 -9.43 -21.52 7.12
N ILE A 72 -9.41 -20.37 6.44
CA ILE A 72 -9.08 -19.07 7.03
C ILE A 72 -10.37 -18.31 7.37
N ALA A 73 -10.27 -17.26 8.20
CA ALA A 73 -11.43 -16.52 8.69
C ALA A 73 -12.35 -16.03 7.54
N PHE A 74 -11.75 -15.64 6.42
CA PHE A 74 -12.42 -15.38 5.15
C PHE A 74 -11.42 -15.23 4.00
N GLY A 75 -11.91 -15.34 2.77
CA GLY A 75 -11.07 -15.42 1.58
C GLY A 75 -10.56 -16.83 1.35
N GLN A 76 -9.48 -16.95 0.58
CA GLN A 76 -8.89 -18.23 0.21
C GLN A 76 -7.38 -18.10 0.13
N ALA A 77 -6.65 -19.09 0.65
CA ALA A 77 -5.18 -19.05 0.72
C ALA A 77 -4.51 -20.08 -0.19
N LEU A 78 -3.37 -19.70 -0.77
CA LEU A 78 -2.36 -20.58 -1.32
C LEU A 78 -1.17 -20.60 -0.35
N ILE A 79 -0.91 -21.77 0.22
CA ILE A 79 0.17 -21.96 1.18
C ILE A 79 1.13 -22.98 0.56
N PRO A 80 2.37 -22.58 0.20
CA PRO A 80 3.37 -23.50 -0.32
C PRO A 80 3.94 -24.36 0.81
N GLU A 81 4.54 -25.51 0.50
CA GLU A 81 5.17 -26.35 1.52
C GLU A 81 6.37 -25.65 2.17
N GLU A 82 7.15 -24.95 1.36
CA GLU A 82 8.30 -24.12 1.74
C GLU A 82 7.91 -22.67 2.11
N ALA A 83 6.74 -22.46 2.73
CA ALA A 83 6.28 -21.12 3.13
C ALA A 83 7.17 -20.43 4.17
N LEU A 84 7.90 -21.20 4.98
CA LEU A 84 8.66 -20.68 6.11
C LEU A 84 10.17 -20.66 5.81
N ASP A 85 10.82 -19.57 6.22
CA ASP A 85 12.27 -19.51 6.31
C ASP A 85 12.82 -20.34 7.49
N ALA A 86 14.15 -20.38 7.60
CA ALA A 86 14.83 -21.11 8.66
C ALA A 86 14.46 -20.63 10.07
N GLN A 87 14.00 -19.38 10.22
CA GLN A 87 13.57 -18.77 11.47
C GLN A 87 12.05 -18.91 11.72
N GLY A 88 11.33 -19.62 10.84
CA GLY A 88 9.87 -19.80 10.97
C GLY A 88 9.07 -18.58 10.56
N ALA A 89 9.63 -17.71 9.73
CA ALA A 89 8.95 -16.53 9.23
C ALA A 89 8.44 -16.77 7.79
N PHE A 90 7.25 -16.24 7.46
CA PHE A 90 6.69 -16.25 6.11
C PHE A 90 6.33 -14.84 5.64
N ASP A 91 6.34 -14.65 4.32
CA ASP A 91 5.80 -13.45 3.69
C ASP A 91 4.37 -13.71 3.19
N LEU A 92 3.53 -12.69 3.25
CA LEU A 92 2.11 -12.75 2.92
C LEU A 92 1.77 -11.69 1.88
N ILE A 93 0.98 -12.05 0.87
CA ILE A 93 0.30 -11.10 -0.01
C ILE A 93 -1.21 -11.29 0.14
N ILE A 94 -1.93 -10.20 0.39
CA ILE A 94 -3.40 -10.19 0.39
C ILE A 94 -3.89 -9.39 -0.81
N HIS A 95 -4.57 -10.08 -1.73
CA HIS A 95 -5.19 -9.48 -2.89
C HIS A 95 -6.71 -9.35 -2.68
N PHE A 96 -7.25 -8.16 -2.94
CA PHE A 96 -8.68 -7.89 -2.91
C PHE A 96 -9.24 -7.88 -4.33
N HIS A 97 -10.54 -8.09 -4.46
CA HIS A 97 -11.29 -8.10 -5.73
C HIS A 97 -11.05 -9.33 -6.61
N GLY A 98 -11.07 -10.51 -5.99
CA GLY A 98 -10.96 -11.79 -6.68
C GLY A 98 -9.67 -12.53 -6.33
N HIS A 99 -9.50 -13.71 -6.91
CA HIS A 99 -8.37 -14.58 -6.60
C HIS A 99 -7.86 -15.35 -7.82
N GLU A 100 -8.71 -15.74 -8.76
CA GLU A 100 -8.31 -16.55 -9.91
C GLU A 100 -7.37 -15.83 -10.89
N ALA A 101 -7.73 -14.63 -11.37
CA ALA A 101 -6.86 -13.89 -12.28
C ALA A 101 -5.52 -13.52 -11.62
N ALA A 102 -5.57 -13.13 -10.34
CA ALA A 102 -4.39 -12.82 -9.55
C ALA A 102 -3.51 -14.05 -9.33
N ARG A 103 -4.08 -15.22 -9.02
CA ARG A 103 -3.35 -16.50 -8.92
C ARG A 103 -2.61 -16.80 -10.21
N LYS A 104 -3.25 -16.68 -11.37
CA LYS A 104 -2.61 -16.99 -12.67
C LYS A 104 -1.39 -16.11 -12.93
N ALA A 105 -1.43 -14.84 -12.50
CA ALA A 105 -0.28 -13.94 -12.59
C ALA A 105 0.77 -14.22 -11.50
N PHE A 106 0.34 -14.61 -10.30
CA PHE A 106 1.19 -14.80 -9.13
C PHE A 106 1.95 -16.13 -9.15
N VAL A 107 1.28 -17.25 -9.37
CA VAL A 107 1.85 -18.61 -9.26
C VAL A 107 3.16 -18.81 -10.05
N PRO A 108 3.33 -18.27 -11.27
CA PRO A 108 4.58 -18.42 -12.02
C PRO A 108 5.80 -17.76 -11.36
N VAL A 109 5.58 -16.74 -10.52
CA VAL A 109 6.64 -15.89 -9.94
C VAL A 109 6.71 -15.96 -8.41
N GLY A 110 5.61 -16.30 -7.74
CA GLY A 110 5.52 -16.45 -6.30
C GLY A 110 6.24 -17.71 -5.84
N ARG A 111 7.26 -17.56 -5.01
CA ARG A 111 8.00 -18.67 -4.39
C ARG A 111 8.08 -18.44 -2.90
N GLY A 112 7.63 -19.42 -2.10
CA GLY A 112 7.66 -19.34 -0.63
C GLY A 112 6.77 -18.25 -0.01
N ILE A 113 5.98 -17.52 -0.81
CA ILE A 113 5.08 -16.46 -0.34
C ILE A 113 3.68 -17.03 -0.20
N VAL A 114 3.03 -16.80 0.94
CA VAL A 114 1.62 -17.12 1.15
C VAL A 114 0.78 -16.09 0.40
N PHE A 115 -0.14 -16.54 -0.44
CA PHE A 115 -1.05 -15.66 -1.18
C PHE A 115 -2.48 -15.85 -0.71
N VAL A 116 -3.17 -14.76 -0.42
CA VAL A 116 -4.57 -14.77 -0.01
C VAL A 116 -5.37 -13.91 -0.97
N GLY A 117 -6.41 -14.50 -1.56
CA GLY A 117 -7.38 -13.77 -2.36
C GLY A 117 -8.68 -13.57 -1.61
N ILE A 118 -9.22 -12.35 -1.64
CA ILE A 118 -10.48 -11.98 -0.98
C ILE A 118 -11.47 -11.47 -2.02
N ASP A 119 -12.56 -12.20 -2.17
CA ASP A 119 -13.69 -11.83 -3.01
C ASP A 119 -14.95 -11.73 -2.17
N GLU A 120 -15.47 -10.52 -2.01
CA GLU A 120 -16.75 -10.25 -1.33
C GLU A 120 -17.86 -9.88 -2.33
N GLY A 121 -17.59 -10.06 -3.63
CA GLY A 121 -18.47 -9.65 -4.71
C GLY A 121 -18.17 -8.24 -5.25
N THR A 122 -19.11 -7.74 -6.06
CA THR A 122 -18.94 -6.48 -6.79
C THR A 122 -19.22 -5.26 -5.91
N GLY A 123 -18.35 -4.25 -6.02
CA GLY A 123 -18.48 -2.97 -5.31
C GLY A 123 -17.87 -2.99 -3.91
N SER A 124 -17.90 -1.85 -3.22
CA SER A 124 -17.22 -1.65 -1.94
C SER A 124 -18.09 -1.96 -0.71
N VAL A 125 -19.42 -2.08 -0.87
CA VAL A 125 -20.34 -2.22 0.27
C VAL A 125 -20.12 -3.51 1.05
N ALA A 126 -19.88 -4.63 0.35
CA ALA A 126 -19.62 -5.91 1.01
C ALA A 126 -18.29 -5.88 1.79
N TYR A 127 -17.25 -5.30 1.19
CA TYR A 127 -15.97 -5.05 1.87
C TYR A 127 -16.15 -4.14 3.09
N ALA A 128 -16.87 -3.02 2.95
CA ALA A 128 -17.14 -2.11 4.06
C ALA A 128 -17.85 -2.80 5.23
N ARG A 129 -18.82 -3.68 4.94
CA ARG A 129 -19.50 -4.49 5.96
C ARG A 129 -18.56 -5.50 6.60
N ARG A 130 -17.76 -6.21 5.81
CA ARG A 130 -16.83 -7.23 6.31
C ARG A 130 -15.76 -6.63 7.23
N PHE A 131 -15.22 -5.47 6.84
CA PHE A 131 -14.18 -4.76 7.56
C PHE A 131 -14.70 -3.66 8.49
N HIS A 132 -16.01 -3.59 8.73
CA HIS A 132 -16.61 -2.63 9.67
C HIS A 132 -16.09 -2.85 11.10
N ASP A 133 -15.88 -4.11 11.49
CA ASP A 133 -15.20 -4.43 12.74
C ASP A 133 -13.68 -4.22 12.57
N PRO A 134 -13.05 -3.31 13.32
CA PRO A 134 -11.61 -3.05 13.21
C PRO A 134 -10.74 -4.27 13.54
N ARG A 135 -11.30 -5.28 14.21
CA ARG A 135 -10.58 -6.52 14.54
C ARG A 135 -10.61 -7.55 13.40
N ALA A 136 -11.41 -7.34 12.35
CA ALA A 136 -11.57 -8.30 11.26
C ALA A 136 -10.25 -8.63 10.57
N PHE A 137 -9.43 -7.61 10.29
CA PHE A 137 -8.12 -7.80 9.65
C PHE A 137 -7.15 -8.60 10.55
N GLY A 138 -7.11 -8.30 11.85
CA GLY A 138 -6.30 -9.05 12.80
C GLY A 138 -6.71 -10.53 12.90
N ARG A 139 -8.02 -10.82 12.88
CA ARG A 139 -8.52 -12.20 12.84
C ARG A 139 -8.16 -12.93 11.56
N LEU A 140 -8.20 -12.23 10.42
CA LEU A 140 -7.75 -12.79 9.14
C LEU A 140 -6.28 -13.20 9.23
N VAL A 141 -5.40 -12.28 9.60
CA VAL A 141 -3.95 -12.56 9.71
C VAL A 141 -3.66 -13.67 10.70
N ALA A 142 -4.33 -13.69 11.86
CA ALA A 142 -4.20 -14.77 12.83
C ALA A 142 -4.61 -16.14 12.23
N SER A 143 -5.76 -16.21 11.56
CA SER A 143 -6.21 -17.45 10.92
C SER A 143 -5.26 -17.94 9.81
N ILE A 144 -4.68 -17.01 9.04
CA ILE A 144 -3.69 -17.36 8.01
C ILE A 144 -2.44 -17.96 8.66
N ARG A 145 -1.92 -17.32 9.72
CA ARG A 145 -0.78 -17.83 10.48
C ARG A 145 -1.06 -19.23 11.01
N ASP A 146 -2.25 -19.46 11.57
CA ASP A 146 -2.61 -20.77 12.13
C ASP A 146 -2.69 -21.84 11.02
N GLN A 147 -3.18 -21.50 9.83
CA GLN A 147 -3.16 -22.39 8.66
C GLN A 147 -1.74 -22.65 8.13
N VAL A 148 -0.87 -21.64 8.12
CA VAL A 148 0.55 -21.81 7.76
C VAL A 148 1.24 -22.74 8.75
N ALA A 149 1.01 -22.54 10.06
CA ALA A 149 1.57 -23.38 11.11
C ALA A 149 1.09 -24.84 10.98
N ALA A 150 -0.20 -25.04 10.74
CA ALA A 150 -0.78 -26.37 10.54
C ALA A 150 -0.19 -27.07 9.30
N ARG A 151 -0.12 -26.35 8.17
CA ARG A 151 0.39 -26.90 6.91
C ARG A 151 1.85 -27.29 6.99
N THR A 152 2.68 -26.40 7.57
CA THR A 152 4.12 -26.60 7.67
C THR A 152 4.52 -27.46 8.88
N ARG A 153 3.56 -27.78 9.76
CA ARG A 153 3.77 -28.47 11.05
C ARG A 153 4.77 -27.73 11.94
N ARG A 154 4.73 -26.40 11.91
CA ARG A 154 5.62 -25.51 12.66
C ARG A 154 4.82 -24.50 13.46
N PRO A 155 4.58 -24.74 14.77
CA PRO A 155 3.74 -23.87 15.59
C PRO A 155 4.30 -22.45 15.79
N GLU A 156 5.60 -22.28 15.58
CA GLU A 156 6.30 -20.99 15.68
C GLU A 156 6.15 -20.10 14.44
N ALA A 157 5.35 -20.50 13.44
CA ALA A 157 5.12 -19.73 12.23
C ALA A 157 4.72 -18.28 12.57
N ARG A 158 5.46 -17.33 12.00
CA ARG A 158 5.22 -15.89 12.21
C ARG A 158 5.25 -15.12 10.91
N LEU A 159 4.40 -14.11 10.83
CA LEU A 159 4.41 -13.17 9.71
C LEU A 159 5.69 -12.34 9.76
N ARG A 160 6.38 -12.23 8.62
CA ARG A 160 7.57 -11.38 8.43
C ARG A 160 7.20 -10.09 7.71
N HIS A 161 6.58 -10.22 6.53
CA HIS A 161 6.12 -9.11 5.71
C HIS A 161 4.70 -9.36 5.20
N LEU A 162 3.96 -8.27 5.04
CA LEU A 162 2.63 -8.20 4.43
C LEU A 162 2.63 -7.09 3.37
#